data_AF-A0A4Q2XLY0-F1
#
_entry.id   AF-A0A4Q2XLY0-F1
#
_cell.length_a   1.000
_cell.length_b   1.000
_cell.length_c   1.000
_cell.angle_alpha   90.00
_cell.angle_beta   90.00
_cell.angle_gamma   90.00
#
_symmetry.space_group_name_H-M   'P 1'
#
loop_
_entity.id
_entity.type
_entity.pdbx_description
1 polymer ?
#
loop_
_entity_poly.entity_id
_entity_poly.type
_entity_poly.pdbx_seq_one_letter_code
_entity_poly.pdbx_strand_id
1 'polypeptide(L)'
;IGSAGLDGDGAPLSPWLGTIDELAIYGDSLSATTMAVHNTRFKFGTAVTAPEITSQPIGTTSVLAGGAPSFRVTNTGTAPLSYQWKLNGASIAGNPTAATPTLVLDKSTVAMSGQYTVTVSNPQGSDTSDPFTVNFSAPPDNYSSYVLADGPSAYWRMNDTSTVLKDYAGGLDGTYSSTVERGVAGAPDIVPPDAAANFPASGTPLSNAEVPYTPTLNPSGPFTVECWVNPGASGAPGTSPLASQNRNTGRAGYVFYQGFDGEFWGMHVGFEEGVIRLGGGPAPAAGRWDHIAATWDGSNTFQFYVNGAIVNTMTGGPFRANLAQKLEFGSRFNGQIPWNGTLDEVAFYNKALTLEQLRKHWSITWIPSVITEQPAATVNAAEAGTITITAAATGFPNTYQWLRNG
;
A
#
# COMPACT_ATOMS: atom_id res chain seq x y z
N ILE A 1 -44.02 -30.97 25.90
CA ILE A 1 -43.98 -30.01 24.77
C ILE A 1 -43.85 -30.88 23.53
N GLY A 2 -44.91 -31.22 22.79
CA GLY A 2 -45.88 -30.37 22.09
C GLY A 2 -45.65 -30.68 20.60
N SER A 3 -46.55 -31.44 19.97
CA SER A 3 -46.47 -31.76 18.54
C SER A 3 -46.44 -30.48 17.72
N ALA A 4 -45.37 -30.23 16.98
CA ALA A 4 -45.37 -29.19 15.96
C ALA A 4 -46.28 -29.65 14.81
N GLY A 5 -47.41 -28.97 14.62
CA GLY A 5 -48.28 -29.17 13.45
C GLY A 5 -49.78 -29.23 13.75
N LEU A 6 -50.31 -28.35 14.60
CA LEU A 6 -51.72 -27.96 14.50
C LEU A 6 -51.76 -26.61 13.77
N ASP A 7 -52.68 -26.46 12.81
CA ASP A 7 -53.00 -25.15 12.24
C ASP A 7 -53.75 -24.26 13.26
N GLY A 8 -54.07 -23.02 12.87
CA GLY A 8 -54.80 -22.07 13.72
C GLY A 8 -56.19 -22.56 14.17
N ASP A 9 -56.69 -23.66 13.60
CA ASP A 9 -58.00 -24.25 13.88
C ASP A 9 -57.88 -25.56 14.68
N GLY A 10 -56.67 -25.94 15.11
CA GLY A 10 -56.43 -27.13 15.93
C GLY A 10 -56.46 -28.45 15.14
N ALA A 11 -56.38 -28.41 13.81
CA ALA A 11 -56.36 -29.59 12.96
C ALA A 11 -54.92 -29.98 12.58
N PRO A 12 -54.55 -31.28 12.62
CA PRO A 12 -53.22 -31.74 12.25
C PRO A 12 -53.07 -31.80 10.73
N LEU A 13 -52.71 -30.67 10.11
CA LEU A 13 -52.29 -30.64 8.70
C LEU A 13 -50.76 -30.79 8.64
N SER A 14 -50.30 -32.01 8.35
CA SER A 14 -48.87 -32.39 8.22
C SER A 14 -48.05 -32.30 9.52
N PRO A 15 -48.37 -33.10 10.55
CA PRO A 15 -47.60 -33.11 11.79
C PRO A 15 -46.16 -33.54 11.52
N TRP A 16 -45.21 -32.75 11.99
CA TRP A 16 -43.80 -33.13 11.95
C TRP A 16 -43.58 -34.30 12.92
N LEU A 17 -43.18 -35.45 12.37
CA LEU A 17 -42.91 -36.67 13.13
C LEU A 17 -41.42 -36.70 13.53
N GLY A 18 -41.10 -36.11 14.68
CA GLY A 18 -39.77 -36.12 15.26
C GLY A 18 -39.75 -35.64 16.71
N THR A 19 -38.56 -35.56 17.30
CA THR A 19 -38.33 -34.99 18.65
C THR A 19 -37.61 -33.65 18.53
N ILE A 20 -38.21 -32.57 19.02
CA ILE A 20 -37.54 -31.26 19.16
C ILE A 20 -36.77 -31.29 20.48
N ASP A 21 -35.51 -30.85 20.44
CA ASP A 21 -34.71 -30.59 21.63
C ASP A 21 -34.11 -29.17 21.53
N GLU A 22 -33.94 -28.50 22.67
CA GLU A 22 -33.33 -27.16 22.79
C GLU A 22 -33.92 -26.05 21.89
N LEU A 23 -35.26 -25.99 21.76
CA LEU A 23 -35.93 -24.87 21.08
C LEU A 23 -35.70 -23.56 21.83
N ALA A 24 -35.05 -22.61 21.16
CA ALA A 24 -34.89 -21.24 21.66
C ALA A 24 -35.56 -20.24 20.71
N ILE A 25 -36.27 -19.26 21.30
CA ILE A 25 -36.92 -18.16 20.59
C ILE A 25 -36.33 -16.86 21.13
N TYR A 26 -35.89 -15.99 20.22
CA TYR A 26 -35.27 -14.71 20.56
C TYR A 26 -36.17 -13.57 20.08
N GLY A 27 -36.36 -12.55 20.92
CA GLY A 27 -37.10 -11.33 20.56
C GLY A 27 -36.32 -10.40 19.63
N ASP A 28 -35.00 -10.61 19.53
CA ASP A 28 -34.06 -9.85 18.71
C ASP A 28 -33.28 -10.77 17.76
N SER A 29 -32.74 -10.20 16.68
CA SER A 29 -31.82 -10.90 15.78
C SER A 29 -30.52 -11.25 16.50
N LEU A 30 -30.13 -12.52 16.51
CA LEU A 30 -28.85 -12.92 17.06
C LEU A 30 -27.69 -12.51 16.14
N SER A 31 -26.57 -12.10 16.75
CA SER A 31 -25.30 -11.97 16.02
C SER A 31 -24.82 -13.35 15.54
N ALA A 32 -24.07 -13.38 14.42
CA ALA A 32 -23.46 -14.62 13.93
C ALA A 32 -22.57 -15.31 14.98
N THR A 33 -21.88 -14.53 15.83
CA THR A 33 -21.07 -15.04 16.95
C THR A 33 -21.93 -15.74 17.99
N THR A 34 -23.07 -15.16 18.37
CA THR A 34 -24.00 -15.77 19.34
C THR A 34 -24.60 -17.06 18.79
N MET A 35 -25.01 -17.07 17.52
CA MET A 35 -25.51 -18.27 16.86
C MET A 35 -24.43 -19.36 16.81
N ALA A 36 -23.19 -19.00 16.53
CA ALA A 36 -22.07 -19.94 16.52
C ALA A 36 -21.83 -20.55 17.92
N VAL A 37 -21.91 -19.74 18.98
CA VAL A 37 -21.82 -20.25 20.37
C VAL A 37 -22.92 -21.27 20.64
N HIS A 38 -24.17 -21.03 20.24
CA HIS A 38 -25.24 -22.03 20.39
C HIS A 38 -24.90 -23.33 19.63
N ASN A 39 -24.43 -23.22 18.39
CA ASN A 39 -24.07 -24.38 17.58
C ASN A 39 -22.97 -25.25 18.22
N THR A 40 -22.02 -24.64 18.93
CA THR A 40 -20.98 -25.39 19.67
C THR A 40 -21.49 -26.22 20.84
N ARG A 41 -22.72 -25.97 21.32
CA ARG A 41 -23.33 -26.71 22.44
C ARG A 41 -24.16 -27.90 21.97
N PHE A 42 -24.47 -28.02 20.69
CA PHE A 42 -25.23 -29.15 20.16
C PHE A 42 -24.36 -30.41 20.06
N LYS A 43 -24.85 -31.52 20.62
CA LYS A 43 -24.23 -32.85 20.49
C LYS A 43 -24.59 -33.56 19.18
N PHE A 44 -25.72 -33.19 18.57
CA PHE A 44 -26.24 -33.73 17.32
C PHE A 44 -26.70 -32.55 16.44
N GLY A 45 -26.33 -32.52 15.15
CA GLY A 45 -26.93 -31.59 14.17
C GLY A 45 -25.99 -30.65 13.41
N THR A 46 -24.74 -30.42 13.83
CA THR A 46 -23.69 -29.82 12.99
C THR A 46 -22.34 -30.42 13.38
N ALA A 47 -21.55 -30.89 12.41
CA ALA A 47 -20.21 -31.38 12.69
C ALA A 47 -19.32 -30.19 13.10
N VAL A 48 -19.25 -29.92 14.40
CA VAL A 48 -18.33 -28.92 14.95
C VAL A 48 -16.91 -29.49 14.85
N THR A 49 -16.02 -28.73 14.23
CA THR A 49 -14.66 -29.17 13.91
C THR A 49 -13.64 -28.25 14.56
N ALA A 50 -12.53 -28.83 15.01
CA ALA A 50 -11.36 -28.07 15.46
C ALA A 50 -10.80 -27.24 14.29
N PRO A 51 -10.11 -26.13 14.57
CA PRO A 51 -9.43 -25.36 13.52
C PRO A 51 -8.30 -26.18 12.92
N GLU A 52 -8.07 -26.01 11.63
CA GLU A 52 -6.92 -26.55 10.90
C GLU A 52 -6.41 -25.45 9.96
N ILE A 53 -5.14 -25.08 10.09
CA ILE A 53 -4.48 -24.07 9.27
C ILE A 53 -4.18 -24.70 7.91
N THR A 54 -4.74 -24.11 6.85
CA THR A 54 -4.60 -24.59 5.46
C THR A 54 -3.61 -23.76 4.64
N SER A 55 -3.26 -22.56 5.11
CA SER A 55 -2.19 -21.73 4.54
C SER A 55 -1.60 -20.84 5.63
N GLN A 56 -0.28 -20.66 5.60
CA GLN A 56 0.47 -19.89 6.57
C GLN A 56 1.69 -19.20 5.95
N PRO A 57 2.23 -18.15 6.58
CA PRO A 57 3.52 -17.58 6.20
C PRO A 57 4.64 -18.62 6.35
N ILE A 58 5.60 -18.61 5.44
CA ILE A 58 6.73 -19.54 5.44
C ILE A 58 8.06 -18.81 5.23
N GLY A 59 9.16 -19.43 5.68
CA GLY A 59 10.50 -18.97 5.40
C GLY A 59 10.90 -17.71 6.16
N THR A 60 11.61 -16.81 5.48
CA THR A 60 12.21 -15.61 6.07
C THR A 60 11.82 -14.38 5.27
N THR A 61 11.25 -13.39 5.95
CA THR A 61 11.00 -12.05 5.41
C THR A 61 12.02 -11.08 6.00
N SER A 62 12.66 -10.27 5.16
CA SER A 62 13.65 -9.28 5.60
C SER A 62 13.31 -7.90 5.05
N VAL A 63 12.91 -6.99 5.91
CA VAL A 63 12.45 -5.63 5.56
C VAL A 63 13.18 -4.59 6.42
N LEU A 64 13.00 -3.31 6.12
CA LEU A 64 13.54 -2.20 6.90
C LEU A 64 12.60 -1.82 8.03
N ALA A 65 13.18 -1.40 9.16
CA ALA A 65 12.44 -0.80 10.26
C ALA A 65 11.72 0.47 9.79
N GLY A 66 10.48 0.66 10.23
CA GLY A 66 9.54 1.66 9.73
C GLY A 66 8.57 1.11 8.69
N GLY A 67 8.87 -0.05 8.09
CA GLY A 67 7.94 -0.77 7.21
C GLY A 67 6.74 -1.36 7.96
N ALA A 68 5.78 -1.88 7.20
CA ALA A 68 4.52 -2.44 7.71
C ALA A 68 4.16 -3.78 7.04
N PRO A 69 4.97 -4.84 7.18
CA PRO A 69 4.68 -6.13 6.56
C PRO A 69 3.41 -6.76 7.16
N SER A 70 2.70 -7.54 6.34
CA SER A 70 1.44 -8.19 6.69
C SER A 70 1.55 -9.71 6.49
N PHE A 71 1.15 -10.46 7.51
CA PHE A 71 1.20 -11.92 7.54
C PHE A 71 -0.20 -12.47 7.79
N ARG A 72 -0.62 -13.47 7.02
CA ARG A 72 -1.98 -14.00 7.10
C ARG A 72 -1.99 -15.52 7.13
N VAL A 73 -2.89 -16.08 7.93
CA VAL A 73 -3.28 -17.49 7.87
C VAL A 73 -4.67 -17.66 7.28
N THR A 74 -4.90 -18.80 6.63
CA THR A 74 -6.24 -19.32 6.37
C THR A 74 -6.41 -20.62 7.12
N ASN A 75 -7.61 -20.84 7.65
CA ASN A 75 -7.93 -22.04 8.39
C ASN A 75 -9.38 -22.48 8.13
N THR A 76 -9.65 -23.75 8.37
CA THR A 76 -11.00 -24.30 8.52
C THR A 76 -11.38 -24.32 10.01
N GLY A 77 -12.48 -24.99 10.35
CA GLY A 77 -12.98 -25.12 11.72
C GLY A 77 -14.20 -24.26 12.01
N THR A 78 -14.96 -24.67 13.02
CA THR A 78 -16.21 -24.00 13.37
C THR A 78 -15.95 -22.74 14.19
N ALA A 79 -16.62 -21.64 13.86
CA ALA A 79 -16.64 -20.43 14.69
C ALA A 79 -17.27 -20.69 16.07
N PRO A 80 -16.98 -19.88 17.11
CA PRO A 80 -16.05 -18.74 17.12
C PRO A 80 -14.59 -19.20 17.10
N LEU A 81 -13.78 -18.52 16.27
CA LEU A 81 -12.33 -18.72 16.20
C LEU A 81 -11.62 -17.60 16.95
N SER A 82 -10.55 -17.93 17.66
CA SER A 82 -9.64 -16.98 18.29
C SER A 82 -8.23 -17.19 17.78
N TYR A 83 -7.48 -16.10 17.63
CA TYR A 83 -6.11 -16.10 17.12
C TYR A 83 -5.18 -15.53 18.19
N GLN A 84 -3.97 -16.07 18.27
CA GLN A 84 -2.91 -15.51 19.11
C GLN A 84 -1.59 -15.57 18.38
N TRP A 85 -1.12 -14.42 17.90
CA TRP A 85 0.21 -14.27 17.33
C TRP A 85 1.27 -14.13 18.43
N LYS A 86 2.42 -14.77 18.21
CA LYS A 86 3.57 -14.78 19.13
C LYS A 86 4.85 -14.37 18.41
N LEU A 87 5.72 -13.67 19.11
CA LEU A 87 7.09 -13.35 18.75
C LEU A 87 8.02 -14.03 19.75
N ASN A 88 8.93 -14.87 19.27
CA ASN A 88 9.87 -15.64 20.09
C ASN A 88 9.18 -16.41 21.24
N GLY A 89 8.00 -16.95 20.96
CA GLY A 89 7.17 -17.69 21.93
C GLY A 89 6.31 -16.84 22.87
N ALA A 90 6.49 -15.51 22.90
CA ALA A 90 5.70 -14.59 23.73
C ALA A 90 4.55 -13.94 22.93
N SER A 91 3.39 -13.78 23.54
CA SER A 91 2.24 -13.12 22.88
C SER A 91 2.55 -11.66 22.55
N ILE A 92 2.17 -11.24 21.34
CA ILE A 92 2.36 -9.87 20.88
C ILE A 92 1.32 -8.96 21.55
N ALA A 93 1.75 -8.13 22.49
CA ALA A 93 0.89 -7.18 23.19
C ALA A 93 0.81 -5.82 22.45
N GLY A 94 -0.30 -5.11 22.61
CA GLY A 94 -0.48 -3.74 22.09
C GLY A 94 -0.69 -3.64 20.58
N ASN A 95 -0.58 -4.73 19.82
CA ASN A 95 -0.91 -4.76 18.40
C ASN A 95 -2.39 -5.16 18.21
N PRO A 96 -3.24 -4.30 17.59
CA PRO A 96 -4.67 -4.57 17.46
C PRO A 96 -4.98 -5.74 16.52
N THR A 97 -4.05 -6.13 15.64
CA THR A 97 -4.23 -7.20 14.66
C THR A 97 -3.71 -8.56 15.15
N ALA A 98 -2.99 -8.61 16.26
CA ALA A 98 -2.39 -9.82 16.82
C ALA A 98 -3.39 -10.86 17.37
N ALA A 99 -4.69 -10.54 17.35
CA ALA A 99 -5.79 -11.45 17.68
C ALA A 99 -6.71 -11.75 16.48
N THR A 100 -6.24 -11.50 15.25
CA THR A 100 -6.99 -11.72 14.01
C THR A 100 -6.26 -12.69 13.07
N PRO A 101 -6.89 -13.16 11.97
CA PRO A 101 -6.21 -14.01 10.98
C PRO A 101 -5.02 -13.33 10.28
N THR A 102 -4.93 -12.00 10.34
CA THR A 102 -3.89 -11.20 9.70
C THR A 102 -3.13 -10.39 10.74
N LEU A 103 -1.83 -10.56 10.85
CA LEU A 103 -0.94 -9.72 11.65
C LEU A 103 -0.29 -8.65 10.77
N VAL A 104 -0.51 -7.38 11.11
CA VAL A 104 0.16 -6.23 10.49
C VAL A 104 1.16 -5.64 11.48
N LEU A 105 2.44 -5.55 11.10
CA LEU A 105 3.51 -5.00 11.92
C LEU A 105 3.77 -3.53 11.57
N ASP A 106 2.84 -2.64 11.90
CA ASP A 106 2.98 -1.21 11.62
C ASP A 106 4.11 -0.55 12.44
N LYS A 107 4.76 0.45 11.85
CA LYS A 107 5.92 1.19 12.43
C LYS A 107 6.96 0.25 13.05
N SER A 108 7.32 -0.78 12.29
CA SER A 108 8.19 -1.85 12.77
C SER A 108 9.56 -1.35 13.26
N THR A 109 10.16 -2.07 14.20
CA THR A 109 11.50 -1.75 14.73
C THR A 109 12.40 -2.98 14.70
N VAL A 110 13.71 -2.79 14.81
CA VAL A 110 14.69 -3.90 14.87
C VAL A 110 14.37 -4.90 16.00
N ALA A 111 13.81 -4.42 17.12
CA ALA A 111 13.42 -5.24 18.27
C ALA A 111 12.24 -6.18 17.98
N MET A 112 11.50 -5.96 16.90
CA MET A 112 10.44 -6.88 16.44
C MET A 112 11.00 -8.06 15.63
N SER A 113 12.32 -8.13 15.40
CA SER A 113 12.90 -9.26 14.67
C SER A 113 12.82 -10.55 15.49
N GLY A 114 12.56 -11.66 14.81
CA GLY A 114 12.55 -12.97 15.44
C GLY A 114 11.63 -13.96 14.75
N GLN A 115 11.32 -15.03 15.48
CA GLN A 115 10.45 -16.10 15.02
C GLN A 115 9.01 -15.80 15.39
N TYR A 116 8.12 -15.91 14.42
CA TYR A 116 6.69 -15.69 14.59
C TYR A 116 5.91 -17.00 14.44
N THR A 117 4.88 -17.16 15.26
CA THR A 117 3.88 -18.23 15.16
C THR A 117 2.49 -17.69 15.45
N VAL A 118 1.46 -18.37 14.98
CA VAL A 118 0.07 -18.10 15.37
C VAL A 118 -0.64 -19.38 15.77
N THR A 119 -1.37 -19.32 16.88
CA THR A 119 -2.29 -20.38 17.28
C THR A 119 -3.71 -19.94 16.96
N VAL A 120 -4.48 -20.79 16.28
CA VAL A 120 -5.92 -20.63 16.05
C VAL A 120 -6.66 -21.63 16.92
N SER A 121 -7.64 -21.19 17.70
CA SER A 121 -8.38 -22.04 18.63
C SER A 121 -9.89 -21.82 18.59
N ASN A 122 -10.64 -22.88 18.85
CA ASN A 122 -12.05 -22.86 19.19
C ASN A 122 -12.33 -23.88 20.33
N PRO A 123 -13.58 -24.08 20.79
CA PRO A 123 -13.89 -25.05 21.84
C PRO A 123 -13.57 -26.52 21.52
N GLN A 124 -13.36 -26.88 20.25
CA GLN A 124 -13.07 -28.25 19.81
C GLN A 124 -11.57 -28.55 19.73
N GLY A 125 -10.72 -27.53 19.76
CA GLY A 125 -9.26 -27.70 19.72
C GLY A 125 -8.54 -26.47 19.19
N SER A 126 -7.27 -26.66 18.85
CA SER A 126 -6.42 -25.62 18.31
C SER A 126 -5.42 -26.20 17.33
N ASP A 127 -4.97 -25.36 16.40
CA ASP A 127 -3.85 -25.62 15.51
C ASP A 127 -2.86 -24.46 15.59
N THR A 128 -1.57 -24.74 15.35
CA THR A 128 -0.49 -23.75 15.44
C THR A 128 0.35 -23.80 14.18
N SER A 129 0.64 -22.62 13.64
CA SER A 129 1.43 -22.51 12.43
C SER A 129 2.86 -23.01 12.63
N ASP A 130 3.52 -23.39 11.53
CA ASP A 130 4.98 -23.50 11.54
C ASP A 130 5.60 -22.13 11.87
N PRO A 131 6.80 -22.13 12.49
CA PRO A 131 7.53 -20.90 12.71
C PRO A 131 8.08 -20.31 11.40
N PHE A 132 7.94 -19.00 11.24
CA PHE A 132 8.62 -18.22 10.18
C PHE A 132 9.43 -17.09 10.80
N THR A 133 10.43 -16.58 10.08
CA THR A 133 11.35 -15.55 10.60
C THR A 133 11.08 -14.20 9.94
N VAL A 134 11.04 -13.14 10.75
CA VAL A 134 11.01 -11.76 10.27
C VAL A 134 12.23 -11.03 10.78
N ASN A 135 12.98 -10.41 9.87
CA ASN A 135 14.17 -9.62 10.18
C ASN A 135 13.93 -8.16 9.81
N PHE A 136 14.08 -7.26 10.79
CA PHE A 136 14.07 -5.82 10.58
C PHE A 136 15.50 -5.28 10.71
N SER A 137 15.92 -4.47 9.74
CA SER A 137 17.20 -3.76 9.77
C SER A 137 16.97 -2.25 9.72
N ALA A 138 17.91 -1.45 10.24
CA ALA A 138 17.80 0.00 10.16
C ALA A 138 17.85 0.47 8.69
N PRO A 139 17.14 1.56 8.32
CA PRO A 139 17.32 2.19 7.02
C PRO A 139 18.81 2.51 6.81
N PRO A 140 19.42 2.13 5.68
CA PRO A 140 20.86 2.27 5.49
C PRO A 140 21.29 3.71 5.13
N ASP A 141 20.35 4.60 4.82
CA ASP A 141 20.61 5.98 4.43
C ASP A 141 19.45 6.92 4.84
N ASN A 142 19.68 8.22 4.67
CA ASN A 142 18.68 9.24 5.03
C ASN A 142 17.43 9.18 4.13
N TYR A 143 17.59 8.82 2.85
CA TYR A 143 16.47 8.78 1.92
C TYR A 143 15.45 7.72 2.34
N SER A 144 15.90 6.48 2.47
CA SER A 144 15.09 5.35 2.94
C SER A 144 14.51 5.63 4.32
N SER A 145 15.22 6.35 5.20
CA SER A 145 14.67 6.77 6.50
C SER A 145 13.47 7.71 6.38
N TYR A 146 13.45 8.61 5.40
CA TYR A 146 12.34 9.53 5.17
C TYR A 146 11.15 8.81 4.56
N VAL A 147 11.38 8.01 3.52
CA VAL A 147 10.36 7.15 2.91
C VAL A 147 9.69 6.30 3.98
N LEU A 148 10.47 5.58 4.80
CA LEU A 148 9.95 4.71 5.86
C LEU A 148 9.26 5.47 7.00
N ALA A 149 9.70 6.70 7.32
CA ALA A 149 9.02 7.53 8.32
C ALA A 149 7.60 7.92 7.89
N ASP A 150 7.35 8.01 6.59
CA ASP A 150 6.02 8.27 6.04
C ASP A 150 5.16 7.01 5.88
N GLY A 151 5.68 5.84 6.27
CA GLY A 151 4.95 4.58 6.41
C GLY A 151 4.39 4.04 5.09
N PRO A 152 5.25 3.63 4.15
CA PRO A 152 4.87 3.04 2.88
C PRO A 152 4.28 1.64 3.11
N SER A 153 3.29 1.30 2.29
CA SER A 153 2.76 -0.07 2.21
C SER A 153 3.65 -0.99 1.38
N ALA A 154 4.47 -0.42 0.48
CA ALA A 154 5.50 -1.12 -0.28
C ALA A 154 6.61 -0.14 -0.68
N TYR A 155 7.85 -0.62 -0.73
CA TYR A 155 9.02 0.18 -1.04
C TYR A 155 10.11 -0.67 -1.73
N TRP A 156 10.20 -0.53 -3.05
CA TRP A 156 11.21 -1.17 -3.87
C TRP A 156 12.36 -0.22 -4.12
N ARG A 157 13.42 -0.41 -3.34
CA ARG A 157 14.66 0.35 -3.43
C ARG A 157 15.49 0.10 -4.68
N MET A 158 15.19 -0.96 -5.42
CA MET A 158 15.90 -1.39 -6.64
C MET A 158 17.44 -1.56 -6.55
N ASN A 159 17.97 -1.53 -5.33
CA ASN A 159 19.34 -1.85 -4.96
C ASN A 159 19.69 -3.35 -5.05
N ASP A 160 18.78 -4.16 -5.62
CA ASP A 160 18.88 -5.60 -5.70
C ASP A 160 19.85 -6.04 -6.80
N THR A 161 20.74 -7.00 -6.51
CA THR A 161 21.55 -7.67 -7.54
C THR A 161 20.95 -8.99 -8.01
N SER A 162 20.01 -9.54 -7.22
CA SER A 162 19.32 -10.81 -7.49
C SER A 162 18.16 -10.65 -8.48
N THR A 163 17.51 -11.75 -8.86
CA THR A 163 16.30 -11.71 -9.71
C THR A 163 15.03 -11.33 -8.94
N VAL A 164 15.09 -11.24 -7.61
CA VAL A 164 13.97 -10.78 -6.77
C VAL A 164 13.98 -9.26 -6.74
N LEU A 165 12.85 -8.65 -7.08
CA LEU A 165 12.58 -7.22 -6.88
C LEU A 165 12.05 -7.07 -5.46
N LYS A 166 12.91 -6.65 -4.54
CA LYS A 166 12.59 -6.76 -3.12
C LYS A 166 11.79 -5.57 -2.61
N ASP A 167 10.70 -5.85 -1.90
CA ASP A 167 9.95 -4.86 -1.14
C ASP A 167 10.51 -4.76 0.28
N TYR A 168 11.14 -3.64 0.57
CA TYR A 168 11.78 -3.34 1.85
C TYR A 168 10.83 -2.81 2.92
N ALA A 169 9.53 -2.67 2.64
CA ALA A 169 8.54 -2.18 3.61
C ALA A 169 7.41 -3.19 3.89
N GLY A 170 6.73 -3.67 2.84
CA GLY A 170 5.53 -4.50 2.95
C GLY A 170 5.76 -6.00 2.76
N GLY A 171 6.91 -6.39 2.20
CA GLY A 171 7.21 -7.76 1.78
C GLY A 171 6.47 -8.21 0.51
N LEU A 172 5.96 -7.27 -0.29
CA LEU A 172 5.36 -7.50 -1.62
C LEU A 172 6.43 -7.66 -2.70
N ASP A 173 7.28 -8.67 -2.54
CA ASP A 173 8.37 -8.95 -3.47
C ASP A 173 7.84 -9.24 -4.89
N GLY A 174 8.57 -8.74 -5.88
CA GLY A 174 8.36 -9.00 -7.29
C GLY A 174 9.50 -9.81 -7.91
N THR A 175 9.51 -9.88 -9.23
CA THR A 175 10.55 -10.56 -9.99
C THR A 175 11.00 -9.69 -11.16
N TYR A 176 12.31 -9.58 -11.34
CA TYR A 176 12.91 -9.00 -12.53
C TYR A 176 12.95 -10.04 -13.66
N SER A 177 12.63 -9.60 -14.89
CA SER A 177 13.00 -10.35 -16.08
C SER A 177 14.53 -10.45 -16.23
N SER A 178 15.01 -11.44 -16.98
CA SER A 178 16.43 -11.69 -17.17
C SER A 178 17.16 -10.58 -17.94
N THR A 179 16.42 -9.71 -18.63
CA THR A 179 16.95 -8.60 -19.44
C THR A 179 17.05 -7.28 -18.68
N VAL A 180 16.53 -7.20 -17.44
CA VAL A 180 16.73 -6.01 -16.59
C VAL A 180 18.18 -5.96 -16.14
N GLU A 181 18.81 -4.83 -16.38
CA GLU A 181 20.15 -4.51 -15.90
C GLU A 181 20.03 -3.98 -14.48
N ARG A 182 20.66 -4.66 -13.52
CA ARG A 182 20.60 -4.34 -12.09
C ARG A 182 21.95 -3.87 -11.58
N GLY A 183 21.96 -3.09 -10.50
CA GLY A 183 23.20 -2.57 -9.95
C GLY A 183 23.80 -1.42 -10.76
N VAL A 184 22.99 -0.75 -11.59
CA VAL A 184 23.42 0.48 -12.28
C VAL A 184 23.38 1.65 -11.30
N ALA A 185 24.05 2.77 -11.62
CA ALA A 185 24.05 3.94 -10.74
C ALA A 185 22.62 4.47 -10.51
N GLY A 186 22.25 4.62 -9.23
CA GLY A 186 20.91 5.01 -8.81
C GLY A 186 20.73 6.48 -8.45
N ALA A 187 19.54 6.78 -7.94
CA ALA A 187 19.18 8.06 -7.37
C ALA A 187 18.13 7.89 -6.25
N PRO A 188 18.24 8.70 -5.18
CA PRO A 188 19.09 9.87 -5.12
C PRO A 188 20.43 9.58 -4.41
N ASP A 189 21.54 9.92 -5.10
CA ASP A 189 22.91 9.55 -4.72
C ASP A 189 23.42 10.28 -3.47
N ILE A 190 22.98 9.85 -2.28
CA ILE A 190 23.40 10.42 -0.98
C ILE A 190 24.60 9.67 -0.41
N VAL A 191 24.65 8.35 -0.61
CA VAL A 191 25.74 7.48 -0.13
C VAL A 191 26.04 6.41 -1.19
N PRO A 192 27.00 6.64 -2.09
CA PRO A 192 27.40 5.64 -3.06
C PRO A 192 27.96 4.37 -2.38
N PRO A 193 27.71 3.18 -2.92
CA PRO A 193 26.87 2.95 -4.11
C PRO A 193 25.38 2.86 -3.74
N ASP A 194 24.58 3.78 -4.30
CA ASP A 194 23.13 3.60 -4.46
C ASP A 194 22.88 3.04 -5.87
N ALA A 195 22.11 1.98 -5.94
CA ALA A 195 21.91 1.18 -7.14
C ALA A 195 20.45 1.15 -7.57
N ALA A 196 20.26 1.21 -8.87
CA ALA A 196 18.97 1.18 -9.54
C ALA A 196 18.84 -0.01 -10.50
N ALA A 197 17.67 -0.08 -11.15
CA ALA A 197 17.37 -1.01 -12.23
C ALA A 197 17.14 -0.28 -13.55
N ASN A 198 17.94 -0.62 -14.58
CA ASN A 198 17.74 -0.15 -15.94
C ASN A 198 16.91 -1.15 -16.74
N PHE A 199 15.92 -0.61 -17.46
CA PHE A 199 14.97 -1.35 -18.28
C PHE A 199 15.20 -0.97 -19.74
N PRO A 200 16.03 -1.71 -20.49
CA PRO A 200 16.15 -1.51 -21.92
C PRO A 200 14.84 -1.87 -22.63
N ALA A 201 14.34 -1.02 -23.54
CA ALA A 201 13.19 -1.36 -24.39
C ALA A 201 13.56 -2.35 -25.52
N SER A 202 14.34 -3.38 -25.20
CA SER A 202 14.87 -4.39 -26.11
C SER A 202 15.09 -5.71 -25.37
N GLY A 203 15.35 -6.80 -26.10
CA GLY A 203 15.62 -8.12 -25.51
C GLY A 203 14.46 -9.12 -25.65
N THR A 204 14.72 -10.37 -25.24
CA THR A 204 13.70 -11.44 -25.19
C THR A 204 13.93 -12.28 -23.92
N PRO A 205 13.00 -12.26 -22.93
CA PRO A 205 11.77 -11.45 -22.88
C PRO A 205 12.06 -9.94 -22.90
N LEU A 206 11.05 -9.11 -23.14
CA LEU A 206 11.19 -7.65 -22.99
C LEU A 206 11.52 -7.31 -21.53
N SER A 207 12.33 -6.28 -21.32
CA SER A 207 12.74 -5.86 -19.98
C SER A 207 11.56 -5.31 -19.18
N ASN A 208 11.19 -6.05 -18.14
CA ASN A 208 10.24 -5.62 -17.13
C ASN A 208 10.55 -6.24 -15.76
N ALA A 209 9.87 -5.72 -14.74
CA ALA A 209 9.73 -6.37 -13.45
C ALA A 209 8.25 -6.42 -13.08
N GLU A 210 7.84 -7.43 -12.31
CA GLU A 210 6.43 -7.67 -12.01
C GLU A 210 6.24 -7.98 -10.53
N VAL A 211 5.25 -7.33 -9.90
CA VAL A 211 4.77 -7.68 -8.56
C VAL A 211 3.35 -8.23 -8.72
N PRO A 212 3.06 -9.44 -8.20
CA PRO A 212 1.73 -10.05 -8.29
C PRO A 212 0.62 -9.10 -7.83
N TYR A 213 -0.58 -9.27 -8.39
CA TYR A 213 -1.74 -8.48 -7.98
C TYR A 213 -1.95 -8.58 -6.46
N THR A 214 -2.15 -7.41 -5.84
CA THR A 214 -2.55 -7.30 -4.44
C THR A 214 -3.50 -6.10 -4.26
N PRO A 215 -4.56 -6.23 -3.44
CA PRO A 215 -5.41 -5.11 -3.07
C PRO A 215 -4.66 -3.95 -2.40
N THR A 216 -3.53 -4.23 -1.73
CA THR A 216 -2.71 -3.20 -1.07
C THR A 216 -2.24 -2.12 -2.04
N LEU A 217 -1.89 -2.50 -3.28
CA LEU A 217 -1.42 -1.57 -4.32
C LEU A 217 -2.57 -1.02 -5.18
N ASN A 218 -3.81 -1.40 -4.89
CA ASN A 218 -5.02 -0.99 -5.60
C ASN A 218 -6.15 -0.67 -4.58
N PRO A 219 -5.93 0.25 -3.63
CA PRO A 219 -6.86 0.50 -2.53
C PRO A 219 -8.13 1.22 -3.01
N SER A 220 -9.20 1.11 -2.22
CA SER A 220 -10.41 1.93 -2.36
C SER A 220 -10.34 3.27 -1.61
N GLY A 221 -9.29 3.47 -0.81
CA GLY A 221 -9.02 4.70 -0.05
C GLY A 221 -7.90 5.53 -0.68
N PRO A 222 -7.46 6.61 0.00
CA PRO A 222 -6.40 7.47 -0.49
C PRO A 222 -5.12 6.69 -0.77
N PHE A 223 -4.33 7.15 -1.74
CA PHE A 223 -3.03 6.56 -2.01
C PHE A 223 -2.03 7.56 -2.56
N THR A 224 -0.76 7.17 -2.49
CA THR A 224 0.36 7.83 -3.15
C THR A 224 1.22 6.77 -3.84
N VAL A 225 1.71 7.08 -5.04
CA VAL A 225 2.78 6.33 -5.68
C VAL A 225 3.86 7.29 -6.13
N GLU A 226 5.11 6.96 -5.87
CA GLU A 226 6.28 7.78 -6.23
C GLU A 226 7.43 6.92 -6.73
N CYS A 227 8.31 7.52 -7.52
CA CYS A 227 9.58 6.92 -7.92
C CYS A 227 10.56 7.98 -8.46
N TRP A 228 11.83 7.59 -8.55
CA TRP A 228 12.82 8.28 -9.38
C TRP A 228 12.87 7.64 -10.76
N VAL A 229 12.92 8.47 -11.81
CA VAL A 229 12.97 8.04 -13.21
C VAL A 229 14.11 8.72 -13.95
N ASN A 230 14.86 7.95 -14.74
CA ASN A 230 15.89 8.43 -15.66
C ASN A 230 15.63 7.85 -17.05
N PRO A 231 15.03 8.61 -17.98
CA PRO A 231 14.67 8.07 -19.28
C PRO A 231 15.93 7.89 -20.15
N GLY A 232 15.93 6.86 -20.98
CA GLY A 232 16.98 6.63 -22.00
C GLY A 232 16.80 7.46 -23.27
N ALA A 233 15.68 8.17 -23.41
CA ALA A 233 15.37 9.05 -24.53
C ALA A 233 14.67 10.33 -24.05
N SER A 234 14.88 11.45 -24.72
CA SER A 234 14.18 12.71 -24.42
C SER A 234 12.79 12.77 -25.07
N GLY A 235 11.92 13.64 -24.56
CA GLY A 235 10.62 13.96 -25.16
C GLY A 235 9.50 13.00 -24.78
N ALA A 236 8.55 12.79 -25.70
CA ALA A 236 7.26 12.12 -25.46
C ALA A 236 7.06 10.81 -26.25
N PRO A 237 7.88 9.77 -26.03
CA PRO A 237 7.77 8.50 -26.74
C PRO A 237 6.46 7.73 -26.47
N GLY A 238 5.68 8.12 -25.45
CA GLY A 238 4.41 7.45 -25.12
C GLY A 238 4.60 6.12 -24.41
N THR A 239 5.69 6.00 -23.65
CA THR A 239 6.15 4.77 -22.99
C THR A 239 5.95 4.81 -21.48
N SER A 240 5.97 3.67 -20.79
CA SER A 240 5.49 3.56 -19.39
C SER A 240 6.54 3.01 -18.43
N PRO A 241 7.11 3.83 -17.53
CA PRO A 241 7.96 3.32 -16.45
C PRO A 241 7.20 2.46 -15.42
N LEU A 242 5.94 2.75 -15.11
CA LEU A 242 5.24 2.06 -14.01
C LEU A 242 3.74 1.95 -14.29
N ALA A 243 3.15 0.76 -14.12
CA ALA A 243 1.73 0.57 -14.37
C ALA A 243 1.10 -0.59 -13.60
N SER A 244 -0.09 -0.36 -13.04
CA SER A 244 -1.00 -1.40 -12.55
C SER A 244 -2.26 -1.55 -13.41
N GLN A 245 -2.34 -0.80 -14.53
CA GLN A 245 -3.59 -0.63 -15.26
C GLN A 245 -4.10 -1.91 -15.92
N ASN A 246 -5.36 -2.23 -15.65
CA ASN A 246 -6.12 -3.30 -16.29
C ASN A 246 -6.89 -2.80 -17.52
N ARG A 247 -6.36 -3.13 -18.70
CA ARG A 247 -6.97 -2.77 -19.99
C ARG A 247 -8.11 -3.69 -20.41
N ASN A 248 -8.32 -4.82 -19.74
CA ASN A 248 -9.45 -5.72 -19.99
C ASN A 248 -10.75 -5.21 -19.36
N THR A 249 -10.67 -4.30 -18.38
CA THR A 249 -11.83 -3.78 -17.64
C THR A 249 -11.73 -2.27 -17.47
N GLY A 250 -12.15 -1.53 -18.50
CA GLY A 250 -12.33 -0.07 -18.47
C GLY A 250 -11.15 0.73 -17.90
N ARG A 251 -9.92 0.25 -18.14
CA ARG A 251 -8.66 0.93 -17.77
C ARG A 251 -8.51 1.22 -16.27
N ALA A 252 -9.10 0.37 -15.41
CA ALA A 252 -8.93 0.40 -13.97
C ALA A 252 -7.44 0.34 -13.57
N GLY A 253 -7.04 0.91 -12.42
CA GLY A 253 -5.64 1.01 -11.99
C GLY A 253 -4.96 2.30 -12.46
N TYR A 254 -3.64 2.36 -12.40
CA TYR A 254 -2.87 3.57 -12.74
C TYR A 254 -1.67 3.28 -13.64
N VAL A 255 -1.15 4.34 -14.27
CA VAL A 255 0.03 4.31 -15.15
C VAL A 255 0.79 5.62 -15.04
N PHE A 256 2.11 5.58 -14.91
CA PHE A 256 2.98 6.70 -15.24
C PHE A 256 3.49 6.60 -16.68
N TYR A 257 3.51 7.71 -17.39
CA TYR A 257 3.99 7.83 -18.76
C TYR A 257 5.13 8.82 -18.88
N GLN A 258 6.10 8.45 -19.71
CA GLN A 258 6.96 9.40 -20.38
C GLN A 258 6.24 9.87 -21.66
N GLY A 259 5.57 11.02 -21.56
CA GLY A 259 4.79 11.60 -22.65
C GLY A 259 3.37 11.05 -22.77
N PHE A 260 3.01 10.57 -23.96
CA PHE A 260 1.66 10.13 -24.37
C PHE A 260 0.66 11.27 -24.63
N ASP A 261 0.47 12.20 -23.68
CA ASP A 261 -0.47 13.33 -23.82
C ASP A 261 0.23 14.68 -24.10
N GLY A 262 1.56 14.72 -24.08
CA GLY A 262 2.37 15.90 -24.35
C GLY A 262 3.85 15.68 -24.00
N GLU A 263 4.69 16.72 -24.17
CA GLU A 263 6.12 16.68 -23.81
C GLU A 263 6.34 16.88 -22.30
N PHE A 264 5.80 15.97 -21.50
CA PHE A 264 5.88 15.99 -20.04
C PHE A 264 5.80 14.58 -19.43
N TRP A 265 6.06 14.47 -18.13
CA TRP A 265 5.65 13.29 -17.34
C TRP A 265 4.15 13.34 -17.09
N GLY A 266 3.48 12.19 -17.16
CA GLY A 266 2.03 12.11 -16.96
C GLY A 266 1.59 10.87 -16.21
N MET A 267 0.35 10.91 -15.73
CA MET A 267 -0.33 9.78 -15.11
C MET A 267 -1.71 9.58 -15.72
N HIS A 268 -2.06 8.33 -16.01
CA HIS A 268 -3.45 7.93 -16.26
C HIS A 268 -3.97 7.18 -15.05
N VAL A 269 -5.15 7.56 -14.57
CA VAL A 269 -5.81 6.93 -13.43
C VAL A 269 -7.20 6.47 -13.83
N GLY A 270 -7.51 5.19 -13.60
CA GLY A 270 -8.80 4.61 -13.92
C GLY A 270 -9.94 5.33 -13.21
N PHE A 271 -10.95 5.73 -13.98
CA PHE A 271 -12.14 6.44 -13.50
C PHE A 271 -13.31 6.12 -14.42
N GLU A 272 -14.44 5.66 -13.86
CA GLU A 272 -15.57 5.13 -14.64
C GLU A 272 -15.09 4.14 -15.71
N GLU A 273 -15.52 4.26 -16.98
CA GLU A 273 -15.05 3.45 -18.11
C GLU A 273 -13.83 4.05 -18.85
N GLY A 274 -13.20 5.07 -18.27
CA GLY A 274 -12.10 5.82 -18.86
C GLY A 274 -10.92 6.03 -17.91
N VAL A 275 -10.23 7.15 -18.11
CA VAL A 275 -9.13 7.59 -17.25
C VAL A 275 -9.19 9.10 -17.02
N ILE A 276 -8.82 9.52 -15.82
CA ILE A 276 -8.37 10.88 -15.55
C ILE A 276 -6.90 10.96 -16.00
N ARG A 277 -6.56 12.02 -16.74
CA ARG A 277 -5.21 12.27 -17.24
C ARG A 277 -4.62 13.44 -16.47
N LEU A 278 -3.46 13.21 -15.87
CA LEU A 278 -2.66 14.24 -15.24
C LEU A 278 -1.33 14.36 -15.97
N GLY A 279 -0.76 15.55 -16.05
CA GLY A 279 0.58 15.71 -16.61
C GLY A 279 1.09 17.13 -16.55
N GLY A 280 2.41 17.27 -16.57
CA GLY A 280 3.10 18.56 -16.52
C GLY A 280 4.54 18.44 -16.05
N GLY A 281 5.14 19.56 -15.70
CA GLY A 281 6.55 19.65 -15.31
C GLY A 281 7.48 19.77 -16.52
N PRO A 282 8.81 19.72 -16.29
CA PRO A 282 9.79 19.78 -17.37
C PRO A 282 9.67 18.57 -18.30
N ALA A 283 9.94 18.78 -19.59
CA ALA A 283 9.99 17.69 -20.56
C ALA A 283 11.03 16.63 -20.14
N PRO A 284 10.71 15.33 -20.18
CA PRO A 284 11.65 14.25 -19.89
C PRO A 284 12.90 14.39 -20.77
N ALA A 285 14.09 14.32 -20.17
CA ALA A 285 15.35 14.42 -20.89
C ALA A 285 16.22 13.20 -20.61
N ALA A 286 16.79 12.63 -21.67
CA ALA A 286 17.65 11.46 -21.57
C ALA A 286 18.76 11.66 -20.54
N GLY A 287 18.95 10.70 -19.63
CA GLY A 287 20.01 10.75 -18.62
C GLY A 287 19.70 11.61 -17.39
N ARG A 288 18.60 12.38 -17.36
CA ARG A 288 18.22 13.22 -16.22
C ARG A 288 17.30 12.45 -15.27
N TRP A 289 17.69 12.38 -14.01
CA TRP A 289 16.81 11.93 -12.93
C TRP A 289 15.74 12.98 -12.63
N ASP A 290 14.48 12.57 -12.68
CA ASP A 290 13.32 13.32 -12.17
C ASP A 290 12.64 12.47 -11.09
N HIS A 291 12.20 13.10 -9.99
CA HIS A 291 11.28 12.47 -9.04
C HIS A 291 9.86 12.73 -9.50
N ILE A 292 9.06 11.68 -9.64
CA ILE A 292 7.65 11.79 -10.01
C ILE A 292 6.78 11.13 -8.94
N ALA A 293 5.66 11.76 -8.64
CA ALA A 293 4.70 11.22 -7.68
C ALA A 293 3.27 11.58 -8.06
N ALA A 294 2.32 10.81 -7.56
CA ALA A 294 0.91 11.12 -7.67
C ALA A 294 0.16 10.75 -6.41
N THR A 295 -0.84 11.56 -6.06
CA THR A 295 -1.72 11.35 -4.91
C THR A 295 -3.18 11.30 -5.35
N TRP A 296 -3.97 10.52 -4.63
CA TRP A 296 -5.42 10.59 -4.60
C TRP A 296 -5.90 10.73 -3.16
N ASP A 297 -6.75 11.71 -2.87
CA ASP A 297 -7.23 12.00 -1.52
C ASP A 297 -8.27 11.00 -0.98
N GLY A 298 -8.63 9.97 -1.76
CA GLY A 298 -9.65 8.99 -1.40
C GLY A 298 -11.08 9.44 -1.70
N SER A 299 -11.23 10.64 -2.27
CA SER A 299 -12.51 11.21 -2.69
C SER A 299 -12.41 11.67 -4.14
N ASN A 300 -12.08 12.94 -4.39
CA ASN A 300 -12.25 13.58 -5.68
C ASN A 300 -11.00 14.32 -6.17
N THR A 301 -9.88 14.32 -5.45
CA THR A 301 -8.71 15.11 -5.86
C THR A 301 -7.55 14.20 -6.22
N PHE A 302 -7.09 14.32 -7.46
CA PHE A 302 -5.82 13.75 -7.92
C PHE A 302 -4.80 14.86 -8.12
N GLN A 303 -3.57 14.66 -7.64
CA GLN A 303 -2.46 15.58 -7.89
C GLN A 303 -1.27 14.84 -8.47
N PHE A 304 -0.58 15.48 -9.41
CA PHE A 304 0.66 14.98 -9.99
C PHE A 304 1.80 15.92 -9.66
N TYR A 305 2.93 15.34 -9.29
CA TYR A 305 4.11 16.04 -8.81
C TYR A 305 5.31 15.65 -9.65
N VAL A 306 6.12 16.64 -10.00
CA VAL A 306 7.44 16.43 -10.59
C VAL A 306 8.42 17.28 -9.81
N ASN A 307 9.50 16.67 -9.34
CA ASN A 307 10.58 17.33 -8.62
C ASN A 307 10.07 18.19 -7.44
N GLY A 308 9.22 17.59 -6.59
CA GLY A 308 8.69 18.24 -5.38
C GLY A 308 7.70 19.40 -5.62
N ALA A 309 7.23 19.62 -6.86
CA ALA A 309 6.23 20.63 -7.19
C ALA A 309 4.95 19.98 -7.71
N ILE A 310 3.78 20.51 -7.31
CA ILE A 310 2.50 20.15 -7.94
C ILE A 310 2.53 20.72 -9.36
N VAL A 311 2.46 19.85 -10.36
CA VAL A 311 2.42 20.27 -11.78
C VAL A 311 1.02 20.21 -12.35
N ASN A 312 0.13 19.41 -11.75
CA ASN A 312 -1.25 19.33 -12.17
C ASN A 312 -2.16 18.87 -11.02
N THR A 313 -3.38 19.41 -10.98
CA THR A 313 -4.46 18.98 -10.08
C THR A 313 -5.69 18.73 -10.93
N MET A 314 -6.32 17.58 -10.74
CA MET A 314 -7.56 17.21 -11.40
C MET A 314 -8.61 16.84 -10.35
N THR A 315 -9.86 17.18 -10.64
CA THR A 315 -11.00 16.74 -9.85
C THR A 315 -11.76 15.63 -10.57
N GLY A 316 -12.16 14.60 -9.81
CA GLY A 316 -12.87 13.42 -10.29
C GLY A 316 -12.65 12.26 -9.33
N GLY A 317 -13.56 11.28 -9.33
CA GLY A 317 -13.51 10.14 -8.42
C GLY A 317 -14.85 9.44 -8.24
N PRO A 318 -14.87 8.21 -7.70
CA PRO A 318 -13.73 7.55 -7.06
C PRO A 318 -12.75 6.89 -8.05
N PHE A 319 -11.51 6.68 -7.61
CA PHE A 319 -10.55 5.84 -8.32
C PHE A 319 -11.14 4.45 -8.60
N ARG A 320 -11.06 4.01 -9.86
CA ARG A 320 -11.42 2.64 -10.24
C ARG A 320 -10.21 1.72 -10.05
N ALA A 321 -10.17 1.03 -8.92
CA ALA A 321 -9.11 0.08 -8.59
C ALA A 321 -9.01 -1.08 -9.59
N ASN A 322 -7.78 -1.45 -9.96
CA ASN A 322 -7.53 -2.70 -10.66
C ASN A 322 -7.67 -3.87 -9.67
N LEU A 323 -8.37 -4.94 -10.09
CA LEU A 323 -8.71 -6.09 -9.24
C LEU A 323 -8.04 -7.41 -9.67
N ALA A 324 -7.16 -7.38 -10.68
CA ALA A 324 -6.65 -8.63 -11.25
C ALA A 324 -5.25 -8.54 -11.88
N GLN A 325 -4.83 -7.38 -12.37
CA GLN A 325 -3.52 -7.23 -13.02
C GLN A 325 -2.42 -6.97 -11.99
N LYS A 326 -1.23 -7.48 -12.30
CA LYS A 326 0.01 -7.21 -11.59
C LYS A 326 0.42 -5.73 -11.70
N LEU A 327 1.32 -5.31 -10.82
CA LEU A 327 2.09 -4.08 -11.01
C LEU A 327 3.29 -4.40 -11.89
N GLU A 328 3.53 -3.60 -12.93
CA GLU A 328 4.63 -3.73 -13.87
C GLU A 328 5.54 -2.50 -13.79
N PHE A 329 6.84 -2.76 -13.85
CA PHE A 329 7.91 -1.76 -13.93
C PHE A 329 8.62 -1.91 -15.28
N GLY A 330 8.97 -0.80 -15.91
CA GLY A 330 9.56 -0.75 -17.25
C GLY A 330 8.60 -1.09 -18.39
N SER A 331 7.31 -1.31 -18.10
CA SER A 331 6.30 -1.53 -19.12
C SER A 331 4.88 -1.20 -18.65
N ARG A 332 3.91 -1.34 -19.57
CA ARG A 332 2.49 -1.44 -19.23
C ARG A 332 1.81 -2.62 -19.91
N PHE A 333 0.95 -3.30 -19.13
CA PHE A 333 -0.06 -4.26 -19.56
C PHE A 333 0.54 -5.39 -20.41
N ASN A 334 1.31 -6.23 -19.73
CA ASN A 334 2.04 -7.39 -20.24
C ASN A 334 3.06 -7.00 -21.31
N GLY A 335 3.87 -5.98 -21.03
CA GLY A 335 4.97 -5.58 -21.90
C GLY A 335 4.57 -4.82 -23.17
N GLN A 336 3.28 -4.48 -23.37
CA GLN A 336 2.80 -3.87 -24.62
C GLN A 336 3.36 -2.47 -24.88
N ILE A 337 3.63 -1.70 -23.82
CA ILE A 337 4.23 -0.38 -23.90
C ILE A 337 5.54 -0.40 -23.11
N PRO A 338 6.64 -0.92 -23.69
CA PRO A 338 7.93 -0.98 -23.01
C PRO A 338 8.51 0.43 -22.83
N TRP A 339 9.27 0.61 -21.76
CA TRP A 339 10.00 1.83 -21.48
C TRP A 339 11.50 1.59 -21.59
N ASN A 340 12.23 2.60 -22.04
CA ASN A 340 13.68 2.60 -22.06
C ASN A 340 14.18 3.59 -21.01
N GLY A 341 14.70 3.11 -19.89
CA GLY A 341 15.21 3.98 -18.83
C GLY A 341 15.47 3.25 -17.52
N THR A 342 15.99 4.00 -16.55
CA THR A 342 16.34 3.52 -15.22
C THR A 342 15.32 3.99 -14.19
N LEU A 343 14.84 3.07 -13.35
CA LEU A 343 13.94 3.35 -12.22
C LEU A 343 14.69 3.15 -10.92
N ASP A 344 14.31 3.95 -9.93
CA ASP A 344 14.79 3.79 -8.58
C ASP A 344 13.71 4.14 -7.55
N GLU A 345 13.88 3.62 -6.34
CA GLU A 345 13.20 4.10 -5.14
C GLU A 345 11.67 4.19 -5.26
N VAL A 346 11.04 3.15 -5.81
CA VAL A 346 9.58 3.12 -6.03
C VAL A 346 8.87 2.83 -4.72
N ALA A 347 7.98 3.72 -4.29
CA ALA A 347 7.21 3.56 -3.06
C ALA A 347 5.70 3.72 -3.29
N PHE A 348 4.91 2.95 -2.55
CA PHE A 348 3.46 3.01 -2.53
C PHE A 348 2.95 3.23 -1.11
N TYR A 349 1.98 4.13 -0.94
CA TYR A 349 1.37 4.46 0.33
C TYR A 349 -0.14 4.34 0.23
N ASN A 350 -0.78 3.74 1.23
CA ASN A 350 -2.23 3.72 1.40
C ASN A 350 -2.80 5.03 2.00
N LYS A 351 -2.14 6.16 1.70
CA LYS A 351 -2.52 7.51 2.13
C LYS A 351 -2.08 8.52 1.08
N ALA A 352 -2.74 9.67 1.02
CA ALA A 352 -2.27 10.80 0.23
C ALA A 352 -1.17 11.52 1.03
N LEU A 353 0.07 11.48 0.55
CA LEU A 353 1.16 12.24 1.15
C LEU A 353 0.95 13.73 0.89
N THR A 354 1.42 14.53 1.84
CA THR A 354 1.42 16.00 1.70
C THR A 354 2.51 16.46 0.73
N LEU A 355 2.34 17.67 0.21
CA LEU A 355 3.38 18.32 -0.59
C LEU A 355 4.72 18.45 0.17
N GLU A 356 4.68 18.65 1.48
CA GLU A 356 5.88 18.75 2.30
C GLU A 356 6.64 17.41 2.37
N GLN A 357 5.91 16.31 2.56
CA GLN A 357 6.48 14.96 2.53
C GLN A 357 7.12 14.64 1.18
N LEU A 358 6.40 14.88 0.07
CA LEU A 358 6.94 14.63 -1.27
C LEU A 358 8.12 15.54 -1.63
N ARG A 359 8.15 16.78 -1.13
CA ARG A 359 9.32 17.67 -1.26
C ARG A 359 10.52 17.16 -0.49
N LYS A 360 10.30 16.52 0.65
CA LYS A 360 11.36 15.87 1.43
C LYS A 360 11.97 14.70 0.69
N HIS A 361 11.14 13.87 0.06
CA HIS A 361 11.59 12.74 -0.73
C HIS A 361 12.33 13.21 -1.99
N TRP A 362 11.84 14.24 -2.68
CA TRP A 362 12.55 14.77 -3.84
C TRP A 362 13.89 15.45 -3.51
N SER A 363 13.90 16.37 -2.55
CA SER A 363 15.05 17.27 -2.37
C SER A 363 16.19 16.62 -1.61
N ILE A 364 15.91 15.62 -0.75
CA ILE A 364 16.81 14.78 0.06
C ILE A 364 17.94 15.46 0.87
N THR A 365 18.15 16.74 0.64
CA THR A 365 19.22 17.60 1.12
C THR A 365 18.58 18.89 1.58
N TRP A 366 19.18 19.48 2.60
CA TRP A 366 18.78 20.80 3.06
C TRP A 366 19.07 21.82 1.96
N ILE A 367 18.03 22.31 1.29
CA ILE A 367 18.16 23.51 0.48
C ILE A 367 18.03 24.68 1.45
N PRO A 368 19.05 25.56 1.59
CA PRO A 368 18.98 26.67 2.52
C PRO A 368 17.71 27.50 2.35
N SER A 369 17.05 27.79 3.47
CA SER A 369 15.86 28.62 3.48
C SER A 369 16.20 30.04 3.04
N VAL A 370 15.48 30.56 2.05
CA VAL A 370 15.62 31.97 1.62
C VAL A 370 14.23 32.58 1.57
N ILE A 371 14.00 33.65 2.33
CA ILE A 371 12.72 34.37 2.28
C ILE A 371 12.56 34.98 0.89
N THR A 372 11.51 34.56 0.19
CA THR A 372 11.11 35.08 -1.12
C THR A 372 9.95 36.06 -1.03
N GLU A 373 9.18 36.02 0.05
CA GLU A 373 8.15 37.00 0.36
C GLU A 373 8.30 37.45 1.80
N GLN A 374 8.64 38.73 1.98
CA GLN A 374 8.67 39.36 3.29
C GLN A 374 7.24 39.75 3.71
N PRO A 375 6.90 39.62 5.00
CA PRO A 375 5.65 40.17 5.51
C PRO A 375 5.59 41.69 5.31
N ALA A 376 4.38 42.21 5.13
CA ALA A 376 4.17 43.64 4.96
C ALA A 376 4.75 44.43 6.15
N ALA A 377 5.50 45.49 5.85
CA ALA A 377 6.20 46.31 6.87
C ALA A 377 5.25 46.94 7.89
N THR A 378 4.00 47.20 7.48
CA THR A 378 2.95 47.71 8.35
C THR A 378 1.65 46.99 8.03
N VAL A 379 1.03 46.40 9.05
CA VAL A 379 -0.34 45.86 8.98
C VAL A 379 -1.15 46.55 10.06
N ASN A 380 -2.18 47.28 9.65
CA ASN A 380 -3.10 47.94 10.57
C ASN A 380 -4.36 47.09 10.73
N ALA A 381 -4.80 46.88 11.97
CA ALA A 381 -6.10 46.29 12.26
C ALA A 381 -6.80 47.04 13.39
N ALA A 382 -8.13 46.98 13.35
CA ALA A 382 -8.95 47.43 14.46
C ALA A 382 -8.74 46.51 15.68
N GLU A 383 -8.87 47.09 16.87
CA GLU A 383 -8.88 46.33 18.12
C GLU A 383 -9.94 45.22 18.06
N ALA A 384 -9.58 44.03 18.53
CA ALA A 384 -10.35 42.77 18.39
C ALA A 384 -10.53 42.22 16.96
N GLY A 385 -9.88 42.80 15.95
CA GLY A 385 -9.83 42.26 14.59
C GLY A 385 -8.82 41.11 14.43
N THR A 386 -9.02 40.29 13.39
CA THR A 386 -8.04 39.27 12.97
C THR A 386 -7.16 39.83 11.85
N ILE A 387 -5.83 39.64 11.95
CA ILE A 387 -4.88 39.91 10.87
C ILE A 387 -4.29 38.62 10.34
N THR A 388 -4.02 38.61 9.04
CA THR A 388 -3.21 37.57 8.40
C THR A 388 -1.89 38.21 7.99
N ILE A 389 -0.78 37.62 8.43
CA ILE A 389 0.57 38.02 8.05
C ILE A 389 1.17 36.85 7.28
N THR A 390 1.62 37.10 6.06
CA THR A 390 2.22 36.08 5.19
C THR A 390 3.73 36.26 5.11
N ALA A 391 4.45 35.15 5.04
CA ALA A 391 5.83 35.11 4.62
C ALA A 391 6.01 33.84 3.79
N ALA A 392 6.85 33.90 2.76
CA ALA A 392 7.19 32.74 1.95
C ALA A 392 8.70 32.57 1.91
N ALA A 393 9.16 31.33 2.00
CA ALA A 393 10.55 30.97 1.83
C ALA A 393 10.70 29.89 0.74
N THR A 394 11.76 30.00 -0.06
CA THR A 394 12.37 28.85 -0.75
C THR A 394 13.25 28.09 0.22
N GLY A 395 13.84 26.97 -0.20
CA GLY A 395 14.58 26.07 0.67
C GLY A 395 13.70 24.99 1.29
N PHE A 396 14.31 23.97 1.86
CA PHE A 396 13.62 22.81 2.41
C PHE A 396 14.51 22.01 3.38
N PRO A 397 13.97 21.46 4.49
CA PRO A 397 12.66 21.78 5.08
C PRO A 397 12.62 23.22 5.61
N ASN A 398 11.44 23.83 5.64
CA ASN A 398 11.23 25.16 6.22
C ASN A 398 10.37 25.07 7.47
N THR A 399 10.91 25.53 8.60
CA THR A 399 10.13 25.85 9.80
C THR A 399 10.00 27.36 9.94
N TYR A 400 8.78 27.85 10.14
CA TYR A 400 8.51 29.27 10.35
C TYR A 400 8.40 29.57 11.84
N GLN A 401 9.13 30.59 12.30
CA GLN A 401 9.02 31.13 13.65
C GLN A 401 8.76 32.63 13.57
N TRP A 402 7.69 33.09 14.23
CA TRP A 402 7.35 34.50 14.32
C TRP A 402 7.79 35.06 15.67
N LEU A 403 8.46 36.21 15.63
CA LEU A 403 9.00 36.90 16.80
C LEU A 403 8.22 38.20 17.04
N ARG A 404 7.96 38.53 18.30
CA ARG A 404 7.32 39.80 18.70
C ARG A 404 8.35 40.64 19.44
N ASN A 405 8.69 41.80 18.85
CA ASN A 405 9.72 42.73 19.31
C ASN A 405 11.17 42.24 19.17
N GLY A 406 11.43 41.43 18.13
CA GLY A 406 12.68 40.68 18.01
C GLY A 406 12.72 39.51 18.98
#